data_AF-A0A2N5UJQ5-F1
#
_entry.id   AF-A0A2N5UJQ5-F1
#
_cell.length_a   1.000
_cell.length_b   1.000
_cell.length_c   1.000
_cell.angle_alpha   90.00
_cell.angle_beta   90.00
_cell.angle_gamma   90.00
#
_symmetry.space_group_name_H-M   'P 1'
#
loop_
_entity.id
_entity.type
_entity.pdbx_description
1 polymer ?
#
loop_
_entity_poly.entity_id
_entity_poly.type
_entity_poly.pdbx_seq_one_letter_code
_entity_poly.pdbx_strand_id
1 'polypeptide(L)'
;MDEGIQPIEQPAANPDKIDVIADQLMLLASNLLESKLSRASSSRTITQKDPEETILDDLVSDQDLILLAAPLFARLKSINRSSSSMLSSFKSQTQKVRNQVDQIHLDLQNLIYERRHLEKEIKKCQEFESEYQNISIHSLEEYFERSPDDNRDGMDEIDPHELMIKRLKFELSERKRFEAEKKELLQKKLKLSKENDEKKSKLDELEKQLDRFVVTAKEIQSKMANQV
;
A
#
# COMPACT_ATOMS: atom_id res chain seq x y z
N MET A 1 -0.28 -3.78 -28.60
CA MET A 1 -0.72 -5.12 -29.02
C MET A 1 -1.94 -5.45 -28.17
N ASP A 2 -3.05 -4.81 -28.51
CA ASP A 2 -4.35 -5.03 -27.88
C ASP A 2 -5.11 -5.94 -28.85
N GLU A 3 -4.83 -7.24 -28.79
CA GLU A 3 -5.73 -8.21 -29.41
C GLU A 3 -6.97 -8.25 -28.52
N GLY A 4 -7.88 -7.29 -28.78
CA GLY A 4 -9.17 -7.23 -28.14
C GLY A 4 -9.80 -8.61 -28.13
N ILE A 5 -10.27 -9.02 -26.97
CA ILE A 5 -10.91 -10.31 -26.72
C ILE A 5 -12.02 -10.47 -27.75
N GLN A 6 -11.73 -11.20 -28.83
CA GLN A 6 -12.71 -11.40 -29.88
C GLN A 6 -13.89 -12.17 -29.28
N PRO A 7 -15.13 -11.72 -29.52
CA PRO A 7 -16.32 -12.43 -29.07
C PRO A 7 -16.20 -13.89 -29.51
N ILE A 8 -16.57 -14.80 -28.61
CA ILE A 8 -16.68 -16.21 -28.93
C ILE A 8 -17.79 -16.35 -29.98
N GLU A 9 -17.42 -16.32 -31.27
CA GLU A 9 -18.34 -16.62 -32.36
C GLU A 9 -18.78 -18.06 -32.19
N GLN A 10 -20.07 -18.23 -31.91
CA GLN A 10 -20.70 -19.52 -31.74
C GLN A 10 -20.97 -20.10 -33.14
N PRO A 11 -20.36 -21.22 -33.57
CA PRO A 11 -21.01 -22.08 -34.51
C PRO A 11 -22.01 -22.86 -33.66
N ALA A 12 -23.19 -22.28 -33.44
CA ALA A 12 -24.27 -22.98 -32.78
C ALA A 12 -24.42 -24.32 -33.50
N ALA A 13 -24.13 -25.42 -32.77
CA ALA A 13 -24.48 -26.74 -33.24
C ALA A 13 -25.98 -26.67 -33.55
N ASN A 14 -26.32 -26.65 -34.84
CA ASN A 14 -27.67 -26.32 -35.29
C ASN A 14 -28.62 -27.37 -34.66
N PRO A 15 -29.38 -26.99 -33.61
CA PRO A 15 -30.16 -27.94 -32.81
C PRO A 15 -31.18 -28.65 -33.69
N ASP A 16 -31.72 -27.94 -34.68
CA ASP A 16 -32.64 -28.45 -35.69
C ASP A 16 -32.05 -29.65 -36.45
N LYS A 17 -30.73 -29.70 -36.68
CA LYS A 17 -30.09 -30.86 -37.34
C LYS A 17 -30.00 -32.08 -36.43
N ILE A 18 -29.89 -31.89 -35.12
CA ILE A 18 -29.87 -32.97 -34.13
C ILE A 18 -31.29 -33.51 -33.97
N ASP A 19 -32.28 -32.63 -33.88
CA ASP A 19 -33.68 -32.98 -33.74
C ASP A 19 -34.18 -33.78 -34.96
N VAL A 20 -33.83 -33.36 -36.18
CA VAL A 20 -34.16 -34.12 -37.40
C VAL A 20 -33.54 -35.53 -37.42
N ILE A 21 -32.30 -35.69 -36.93
CA ILE A 21 -31.65 -37.01 -36.84
C ILE A 21 -32.34 -37.86 -35.77
N ALA A 22 -32.72 -37.26 -34.64
CA ALA A 22 -33.43 -37.93 -33.57
C ALA A 22 -34.81 -38.40 -34.02
N ASP A 23 -35.57 -37.55 -34.71
CA ASP A 23 -36.89 -37.88 -35.27
C ASP A 23 -36.81 -39.03 -36.29
N GLN A 24 -35.80 -39.03 -37.16
CA GLN A 24 -35.54 -40.12 -38.10
C GLN A 24 -35.19 -41.43 -37.40
N LEU A 25 -34.36 -41.38 -36.36
CA LEU A 25 -34.03 -42.56 -35.55
C LEU A 25 -35.26 -43.10 -34.80
N MET A 26 -36.11 -42.22 -34.28
CA MET A 26 -37.35 -42.58 -33.60
C MET A 26 -38.34 -43.26 -34.56
N LEU A 27 -38.47 -42.75 -35.80
CA LEU A 27 -39.30 -43.36 -36.83
C LEU A 27 -38.79 -44.75 -37.26
N LEU A 28 -37.48 -44.92 -37.40
CA LEU A 28 -36.90 -46.23 -37.69
C LEU A 28 -37.10 -47.22 -36.54
N ALA A 29 -37.01 -46.73 -35.29
CA ALA A 29 -37.27 -47.54 -34.11
C ALA A 29 -38.75 -47.96 -34.00
N SER A 30 -39.70 -47.07 -34.31
CA SER A 30 -41.13 -47.44 -34.34
C SER A 30 -41.44 -48.45 -35.42
N ASN A 31 -40.89 -48.29 -36.63
CA ASN A 31 -41.08 -49.23 -37.73
C ASN A 31 -40.50 -50.62 -37.42
N LEU A 32 -39.34 -50.67 -36.75
CA LEU A 32 -38.76 -51.92 -36.29
C LEU A 32 -39.63 -52.59 -35.21
N LEU A 33 -40.18 -51.81 -34.28
CA LEU A 33 -41.09 -52.32 -33.25
C LEU A 33 -42.39 -52.88 -33.86
N GLU A 34 -42.95 -52.19 -34.84
CA GLU A 34 -44.14 -52.64 -35.59
C GLU A 34 -43.87 -53.93 -36.38
N SER A 35 -42.72 -54.05 -37.07
CA SER A 35 -42.26 -55.29 -37.71
C SER A 35 -42.11 -56.46 -36.72
N LYS A 36 -41.60 -56.19 -35.51
CA LYS A 36 -41.46 -57.21 -34.46
C LYS A 36 -42.83 -57.62 -33.90
N LEU A 37 -43.75 -56.67 -33.74
CA LEU A 37 -45.10 -56.91 -33.21
C LEU A 37 -46.01 -57.61 -34.22
N SER A 38 -45.92 -57.28 -35.51
CA SER A 38 -46.64 -57.97 -36.59
C SER A 38 -46.24 -59.44 -36.67
N ARG A 39 -44.94 -59.76 -36.60
CA ARG A 39 -44.41 -61.13 -36.51
C ARG A 39 -44.89 -61.88 -35.27
N ALA A 40 -44.91 -61.24 -34.10
CA ALA A 40 -45.44 -61.84 -32.88
C ALA A 40 -46.95 -62.15 -32.97
N SER A 41 -47.68 -61.38 -33.76
CA SER A 41 -49.12 -61.56 -34.02
C SER A 41 -49.38 -62.64 -35.08
N SER A 42 -48.61 -62.67 -36.18
CA SER A 42 -48.66 -63.71 -37.23
C SER A 42 -48.29 -65.09 -36.69
N SER A 43 -47.36 -65.18 -35.73
CA SER A 43 -47.01 -66.44 -35.06
C SER A 43 -48.18 -67.09 -34.28
N ARG A 44 -49.28 -66.36 -34.01
CA ARG A 44 -50.49 -66.89 -33.34
C ARG A 44 -51.58 -67.36 -34.32
N THR A 45 -51.48 -67.04 -35.61
CA THR A 45 -52.46 -67.42 -36.63
C THR A 45 -51.80 -68.31 -37.67
N ILE A 46 -51.76 -69.62 -37.42
CA ILE A 46 -51.31 -70.59 -38.41
C ILE A 46 -52.41 -70.79 -39.45
N THR A 47 -52.27 -70.19 -40.63
CA THR A 47 -52.89 -70.67 -41.88
C THR A 47 -52.00 -70.36 -43.09
N GLN A 48 -51.36 -71.43 -43.60
CA GLN A 48 -50.92 -71.68 -44.98
C GLN A 48 -50.31 -70.53 -45.80
N LYS A 49 -48.99 -70.36 -45.67
CA LYS A 49 -47.99 -70.11 -46.75
C LYS A 49 -46.63 -70.63 -46.24
N ASP A 50 -45.74 -71.05 -47.15
CA ASP A 50 -44.48 -71.71 -46.80
C ASP A 50 -43.67 -70.87 -45.78
N PRO A 51 -43.41 -71.39 -44.57
CA PRO A 51 -42.93 -70.59 -43.45
C PRO A 51 -41.48 -70.10 -43.58
N GLU A 52 -40.66 -70.69 -44.46
CA GLU A 52 -39.23 -70.36 -44.55
C GLU A 52 -38.95 -69.08 -45.36
N GLU A 53 -39.69 -68.77 -46.44
CA GLU A 53 -39.45 -67.57 -47.25
C GLU A 53 -39.92 -66.27 -46.56
N THR A 54 -41.06 -66.30 -45.85
CA THR A 54 -41.59 -65.10 -45.17
C THR A 54 -40.75 -64.71 -43.95
N ILE A 55 -40.21 -65.69 -43.21
CA ILE A 55 -39.33 -65.42 -42.06
C ILE A 55 -37.99 -64.82 -42.53
N LEU A 56 -37.46 -65.29 -43.65
CA LEU A 56 -36.21 -64.79 -44.22
C LEU A 56 -36.37 -63.34 -44.72
N ASP A 57 -37.47 -63.01 -45.39
CA ASP A 57 -37.74 -61.65 -45.90
C ASP A 57 -37.97 -60.63 -44.77
N ASP A 58 -38.68 -61.02 -43.70
CA ASP A 58 -38.88 -60.20 -42.50
C ASP A 58 -37.58 -59.97 -41.69
N LEU A 59 -36.68 -60.96 -41.66
CA LEU A 59 -35.35 -60.85 -41.04
C LEU A 59 -34.42 -59.93 -41.84
N VAL A 60 -34.51 -59.98 -43.17
CA VAL A 60 -33.78 -59.07 -44.07
C VAL A 60 -34.29 -57.64 -43.92
N SER A 61 -35.60 -57.43 -43.80
CA SER A 61 -36.21 -56.12 -43.54
C SER A 61 -35.75 -55.49 -42.22
N ASP A 62 -35.72 -56.26 -41.13
CA ASP A 62 -35.17 -55.79 -39.85
C ASP A 62 -33.69 -55.40 -39.95
N GLN A 63 -32.91 -56.19 -40.71
CA GLN A 63 -31.49 -55.95 -40.95
C GLN A 63 -31.26 -54.67 -41.75
N ASP A 64 -32.11 -54.40 -42.74
CA ASP A 64 -32.08 -53.18 -43.57
C ASP A 64 -32.44 -51.92 -42.76
N LEU A 65 -33.40 -52.02 -41.84
CA LEU A 65 -33.73 -50.92 -40.91
C LEU A 65 -32.55 -50.60 -39.98
N ILE A 66 -31.84 -51.61 -39.48
CA ILE A 66 -30.65 -51.44 -38.65
C ILE A 66 -29.50 -50.82 -39.46
N LEU A 67 -29.33 -51.25 -40.72
CA LEU A 67 -28.33 -50.70 -41.63
C LEU A 67 -28.58 -49.21 -41.92
N LEU A 68 -29.85 -48.80 -42.05
CA LEU A 68 -30.24 -47.41 -42.25
C LEU A 68 -30.06 -46.53 -41.00
N ALA A 69 -30.16 -47.10 -39.80
CA ALA A 69 -29.94 -46.38 -38.54
C ALA A 69 -28.44 -46.14 -38.24
N ALA A 70 -27.55 -47.03 -38.68
CA ALA A 70 -26.10 -46.92 -38.46
C ALA A 70 -25.47 -45.57 -38.89
N PRO A 71 -25.72 -45.02 -40.10
CA PRO A 71 -25.17 -43.72 -40.51
C PRO A 71 -25.73 -42.55 -39.70
N LEU A 72 -26.98 -42.63 -39.23
CA LEU A 72 -27.57 -41.61 -38.35
C LEU A 72 -26.87 -41.56 -36.99
N PHE A 73 -26.59 -42.73 -36.39
CA PHE A 73 -25.79 -42.82 -35.16
C PHE A 73 -24.34 -42.35 -35.36
N ALA A 74 -23.73 -42.66 -36.50
CA ALA A 74 -22.39 -42.16 -36.83
C ALA A 74 -22.36 -40.63 -36.91
N ARG A 75 -23.38 -40.02 -37.53
CA ARG A 75 -23.55 -38.57 -37.61
C ARG A 75 -23.76 -37.94 -36.24
N LEU A 76 -24.61 -38.52 -35.39
CA LEU A 76 -24.83 -38.04 -34.02
C LEU A 76 -23.53 -38.09 -33.19
N LYS A 77 -22.77 -39.19 -33.30
CA LYS A 77 -21.46 -39.32 -32.64
C LYS A 77 -20.45 -38.28 -33.15
N SER A 78 -20.45 -37.98 -34.45
CA SER A 78 -19.60 -36.93 -35.03
C SER A 78 -19.93 -35.55 -34.47
N ILE A 79 -21.23 -35.19 -34.41
CA ILE A 79 -21.70 -33.94 -33.82
C ILE A 79 -21.31 -33.84 -32.34
N ASN A 80 -21.49 -34.92 -31.56
CA ASN A 80 -21.11 -34.94 -30.14
C ASN A 80 -19.60 -34.76 -29.93
N ARG A 81 -18.75 -35.38 -30.76
CA ARG A 81 -17.30 -35.19 -30.73
C ARG A 81 -16.92 -33.75 -31.07
N SER A 82 -17.55 -33.17 -32.09
CA SER A 82 -17.35 -31.77 -32.47
C SER A 82 -17.74 -30.82 -31.34
N SER A 83 -18.89 -31.03 -30.71
CA SER A 83 -19.37 -30.24 -29.56
C SER A 83 -18.42 -30.36 -28.35
N SER A 84 -17.97 -31.57 -28.03
CA SER A 84 -17.01 -31.81 -26.93
C SER A 84 -15.65 -31.14 -27.19
N SER A 85 -15.18 -31.17 -28.43
CA SER A 85 -13.94 -30.48 -28.84
C SER A 85 -14.09 -28.96 -28.75
N MET A 86 -15.23 -28.43 -29.20
CA MET A 86 -15.55 -27.00 -29.11
C MET A 86 -15.62 -26.53 -27.65
N LEU A 87 -16.30 -27.28 -26.77
CA LEU A 87 -16.38 -26.99 -25.34
C LEU A 87 -14.98 -26.95 -24.70
N SER A 88 -14.12 -27.90 -25.06
CA SER A 88 -12.74 -27.94 -24.57
C SER A 88 -11.93 -26.74 -25.05
N SER A 89 -12.12 -26.32 -26.30
CA SER A 89 -11.49 -25.12 -26.87
C SER A 89 -11.94 -23.84 -26.14
N PHE A 90 -13.25 -23.66 -25.95
CA PHE A 90 -13.79 -22.51 -25.21
C PHE A 90 -13.32 -22.49 -23.76
N LYS A 91 -13.28 -23.64 -23.09
CA LYS A 91 -12.75 -23.72 -21.72
C LYS A 91 -11.28 -23.28 -21.68
N SER A 92 -10.46 -23.70 -22.65
CA SER A 92 -9.07 -23.28 -22.76
C SER A 92 -8.95 -21.76 -23.02
N GLN A 93 -9.73 -21.22 -23.95
CA GLN A 93 -9.72 -19.80 -24.29
C GLN A 93 -10.15 -18.92 -23.12
N THR A 94 -11.26 -19.27 -22.45
CA THR A 94 -11.71 -18.57 -21.25
C THR A 94 -10.68 -18.64 -20.13
N GLN A 95 -10.01 -19.78 -19.95
CA GLN A 95 -8.94 -19.90 -18.95
C GLN A 95 -7.74 -19.00 -19.29
N LYS A 96 -7.36 -18.87 -20.57
CA LYS A 96 -6.29 -17.95 -20.98
C LYS A 96 -6.62 -16.50 -20.65
N VAL A 97 -7.83 -16.05 -21.00
CA VAL A 97 -8.28 -14.68 -20.70
C VAL A 97 -8.35 -14.46 -19.19
N ARG A 98 -8.89 -15.42 -18.43
CA ARG A 98 -8.91 -15.36 -16.96
C ARG A 98 -7.51 -15.20 -16.37
N ASN A 99 -6.55 -16.01 -16.82
CA ASN A 99 -5.17 -15.91 -16.35
C ASN A 99 -4.53 -14.55 -16.68
N GLN A 100 -4.83 -13.98 -17.85
CA GLN A 100 -4.36 -12.63 -18.21
C GLN A 100 -4.95 -11.56 -17.29
N VAL A 101 -6.25 -11.64 -16.98
CA VAL A 101 -6.92 -10.74 -16.03
C VAL A 101 -6.31 -10.87 -14.64
N ASP A 102 -6.06 -12.10 -14.17
CA ASP A 102 -5.45 -12.36 -12.87
C ASP A 102 -4.02 -11.78 -12.79
N GLN A 103 -3.25 -11.88 -13.89
CA GLN A 103 -1.91 -11.28 -13.98
C GLN A 103 -1.97 -9.74 -13.92
N ILE A 104 -2.85 -9.12 -14.71
CA ILE A 104 -3.02 -7.65 -14.69
C ILE A 104 -3.48 -7.18 -13.30
N HIS A 105 -4.35 -7.94 -12.65
CA HIS A 105 -4.79 -7.63 -11.30
C HIS A 105 -3.63 -7.70 -10.30
N LEU A 106 -2.74 -8.70 -10.40
CA LEU A 106 -1.54 -8.78 -9.58
C LEU A 106 -0.62 -7.58 -9.80
N ASP A 107 -0.38 -7.19 -11.05
CA ASP A 107 0.45 -6.03 -11.39
C ASP A 107 -0.16 -4.73 -10.85
N LEU A 108 -1.49 -4.58 -10.93
CA LEU A 108 -2.20 -3.47 -10.32
C LEU A 108 -2.01 -3.43 -8.80
N GLN A 109 -2.08 -4.57 -8.10
CA GLN A 109 -1.85 -4.61 -6.65
C GLN A 109 -0.41 -4.22 -6.29
N ASN A 110 0.58 -4.63 -7.10
CA ASN A 110 1.98 -4.22 -6.92
C ASN A 110 2.14 -2.70 -7.01
N LEU A 111 1.55 -2.08 -8.04
CA LEU A 111 1.57 -0.62 -8.22
C LEU A 111 0.84 0.13 -7.09
N ILE A 112 -0.29 -0.40 -6.61
CA ILE A 112 -1.01 0.18 -5.48
C ILE A 112 -0.15 0.13 -4.21
N TYR A 113 0.56 -0.98 -3.99
CA TYR A 113 1.48 -1.11 -2.86
C TYR A 113 2.62 -0.10 -2.96
N GLU A 114 3.27 -0.01 -4.11
CA GLU A 114 4.35 0.95 -4.36
C GLU A 114 3.88 2.38 -4.14
N ARG A 115 2.74 2.78 -4.70
CA ARG A 115 2.14 4.11 -4.47
C ARG A 115 1.95 4.39 -2.99
N ARG A 116 1.33 3.47 -2.24
CA ARG A 116 1.11 3.64 -0.79
C ARG A 116 2.42 3.72 -0.02
N HIS A 117 3.45 2.99 -0.43
CA HIS A 117 4.76 3.06 0.21
C HIS A 117 5.41 4.43 -0.03
N LEU A 118 5.39 4.92 -1.28
CA LEU A 118 5.90 6.25 -1.62
C LEU A 118 5.12 7.36 -0.91
N GLU A 119 3.79 7.29 -0.85
CA GLU A 119 2.95 8.24 -0.10
C GLU A 119 3.34 8.30 1.39
N LYS A 120 3.63 7.15 2.00
CA LYS A 120 4.09 7.09 3.40
C LYS A 120 5.47 7.70 3.58
N GLU A 121 6.42 7.41 2.69
CA GLU A 121 7.77 7.99 2.78
C GLU A 121 7.74 9.50 2.51
N ILE A 122 6.93 9.97 1.55
CA ILE A 122 6.72 11.41 1.31
C ILE A 122 6.18 12.08 2.58
N LYS A 123 5.14 11.51 3.19
CA LYS A 123 4.56 12.04 4.43
C LYS A 123 5.61 12.09 5.55
N LYS A 124 6.40 11.03 5.72
CA LYS A 124 7.49 10.99 6.69
C LYS A 124 8.56 12.06 6.42
N CYS A 125 8.90 12.32 5.16
CA CYS A 125 9.81 13.39 4.77
C CYS A 125 9.20 14.79 4.99
N GLN A 126 7.88 14.95 4.84
CA GLN A 126 7.18 16.21 5.11
C GLN A 126 7.04 16.49 6.61
N GLU A 127 6.86 15.44 7.42
CA GLU A 127 6.84 15.51 8.89
C GLU A 127 8.24 15.68 9.49
N PHE A 128 9.28 15.78 8.67
CA PHE A 128 10.62 16.06 9.15
C PHE A 128 10.70 17.49 9.69
N GLU A 129 10.62 17.60 11.01
CA GLU A 129 10.89 18.84 11.73
C GLU A 129 12.38 18.91 12.09
N SER A 130 13.07 19.87 11.51
CA SER A 130 14.45 20.19 11.86
C SER A 130 14.52 20.98 13.17
N GLU A 131 15.52 20.72 14.01
CA GLU A 131 15.68 21.37 15.31
C GLU A 131 15.65 22.91 15.27
N TYR A 132 16.11 23.53 14.17
CA TYR A 132 16.13 24.99 14.05
C TYR A 132 14.72 25.62 14.06
N GLN A 133 13.68 24.89 13.69
CA GLN A 133 12.29 25.38 13.72
C GLN A 133 11.78 25.61 15.14
N ASN A 134 12.37 24.92 16.13
CA ASN A 134 12.00 25.03 17.54
C ASN A 134 12.80 26.09 18.30
N ILE A 135 13.76 26.76 17.64
CA ILE A 135 14.64 27.74 18.28
C ILE A 135 14.08 29.15 18.05
N SER A 136 13.94 29.92 19.13
CA SER A 136 13.65 31.35 19.03
C SER A 136 14.83 32.07 18.37
N ILE A 137 14.57 32.71 17.22
CA ILE A 137 15.53 33.46 16.41
C ILE A 137 15.01 34.89 16.21
N HIS A 138 15.91 35.87 16.27
CA HIS A 138 15.60 37.30 16.01
C HIS A 138 14.87 37.47 14.69
N SER A 139 13.86 38.37 14.60
CA SER A 139 13.09 38.58 13.36
C SER A 139 13.99 39.02 12.19
N LEU A 140 13.47 39.02 10.96
CA LEU A 140 14.26 39.45 9.81
C LEU A 140 14.72 40.91 9.99
N GLU A 141 13.83 41.78 10.42
CA GLU A 141 14.11 43.20 10.67
C GLU A 141 15.23 43.38 11.70
N GLU A 142 15.14 42.67 12.83
CA GLU A 142 16.15 42.71 13.89
C GLU A 142 17.50 42.14 13.45
N TYR A 143 17.48 41.10 12.60
CA TYR A 143 18.70 40.52 12.04
C TYR A 143 19.44 41.52 11.15
N PHE A 144 18.73 42.19 10.24
CA PHE A 144 19.35 43.15 9.32
C PHE A 144 19.80 44.44 9.99
N GLU A 145 19.14 44.85 11.09
CA GLU A 145 19.61 45.97 11.91
C GLU A 145 20.95 45.65 12.60
N ARG A 146 21.15 44.40 13.03
CA ARG A 146 22.38 43.96 13.73
C ARG A 146 23.47 43.43 12.80
N SER A 147 23.11 42.96 11.60
CA SER A 147 24.01 42.54 10.53
C SER A 147 23.79 43.38 9.26
N PRO A 148 24.21 44.66 9.25
CA PRO A 148 24.06 45.53 8.10
C PRO A 148 24.94 45.12 6.89
N ASP A 149 25.93 44.26 7.10
CA ASP A 149 26.79 43.76 6.01
C ASP A 149 26.05 42.76 5.11
N ASP A 150 25.15 41.94 5.65
CA ASP A 150 24.31 41.02 4.88
C ASP A 150 23.14 41.72 4.16
N ASN A 151 22.84 42.98 4.52
CA ASN A 151 21.79 43.79 3.89
C ASN A 151 22.25 44.44 2.56
N ARG A 152 23.56 44.37 2.25
CA ARG A 152 24.14 45.00 1.04
C ARG A 152 23.90 44.21 -0.23
N ASP A 153 23.68 42.90 -0.10
CA ASP A 153 23.46 41.99 -1.23
C ASP A 153 22.02 42.04 -1.76
N GLY A 154 21.13 42.87 -1.19
CA GLY A 154 19.75 43.00 -1.63
C GLY A 154 18.86 41.84 -1.16
N MET A 155 17.75 42.18 -0.51
CA MET A 155 16.78 41.21 0.06
C MET A 155 16.27 40.18 -0.96
N ASP A 156 16.15 40.59 -2.21
CA ASP A 156 15.50 39.81 -3.27
C ASP A 156 16.47 38.96 -4.11
N GLU A 157 17.79 39.09 -3.89
CA GLU A 157 18.82 38.36 -4.65
C GLU A 157 19.33 37.11 -3.92
N ILE A 158 19.11 36.99 -2.61
CA ILE A 158 19.60 35.85 -1.82
C ILE A 158 18.54 34.74 -1.76
N ASP A 159 18.96 33.51 -2.05
CA ASP A 159 18.12 32.32 -1.89
C ASP A 159 17.60 32.20 -0.42
N PRO A 160 16.30 31.91 -0.20
CA PRO A 160 15.73 31.85 1.14
C PRO A 160 16.42 30.85 2.09
N HIS A 161 16.93 29.72 1.56
CA HIS A 161 17.64 28.74 2.37
C HIS A 161 19.02 29.27 2.78
N GLU A 162 19.73 29.91 1.85
CA GLU A 162 21.01 30.56 2.15
C GLU A 162 20.85 31.68 3.19
N LEU A 163 19.82 32.51 3.07
CA LEU A 163 19.48 33.54 4.05
C LEU A 163 19.24 32.94 5.45
N MET A 164 18.48 31.84 5.54
CA MET A 164 18.25 31.15 6.81
C MET A 164 19.56 30.63 7.43
N ILE A 165 20.46 30.08 6.62
CA ILE A 165 21.78 29.62 7.11
C ILE A 165 22.60 30.79 7.65
N LYS A 166 22.65 31.93 6.94
CA LYS A 166 23.35 33.14 7.40
C LYS A 166 22.79 33.63 8.73
N ARG A 167 21.47 33.70 8.86
CA ARG A 167 20.76 34.06 10.11
C ARG A 167 21.09 33.12 11.27
N LEU A 168 21.11 31.80 11.03
CA LEU A 168 21.47 30.82 12.07
C LEU A 168 22.94 30.94 12.51
N LYS A 169 23.85 31.21 11.58
CA LYS A 169 25.26 31.46 11.90
C LYS A 169 25.46 32.72 12.74
N PHE A 170 24.74 33.78 12.40
CA PHE A 170 24.74 35.02 13.18
C PHE A 170 24.23 34.78 14.61
N GLU A 171 23.09 34.11 14.77
CA GLU A 171 22.52 33.77 16.08
C GLU A 171 23.50 32.94 16.93
N LEU A 172 24.15 31.96 16.33
CA LEU A 172 25.17 31.15 16.99
C LEU A 172 26.35 32.00 17.48
N SER A 173 26.80 32.97 16.66
CA SER A 173 27.88 33.89 17.04
C SER A 173 27.49 34.80 18.20
N GLU A 174 26.27 35.34 18.20
CA GLU A 174 25.73 36.17 19.27
C GLU A 174 25.61 35.39 20.59
N ARG A 175 25.07 34.16 20.54
CA ARG A 175 24.97 33.29 21.72
C ARG A 175 26.33 32.98 22.33
N LYS A 176 27.35 32.71 21.49
CA LYS A 176 28.72 32.52 21.98
C LYS A 176 29.29 33.78 22.62
N ARG A 177 29.02 34.96 22.05
CA ARG A 177 29.44 36.24 22.62
C ARG A 177 28.81 36.45 24.00
N PHE A 178 27.49 36.28 24.11
CA PHE A 178 26.78 36.43 25.38
C PHE A 178 27.19 35.40 26.43
N GLU A 179 27.49 34.16 26.04
CA GLU A 179 28.01 33.14 26.96
C GLU A 179 29.39 33.53 27.49
N ALA A 180 30.28 34.03 26.63
CA ALA A 180 31.60 34.52 27.03
C ALA A 180 31.50 35.71 28.00
N GLU A 181 30.66 36.69 27.68
CA GLU A 181 30.41 37.86 28.54
C GLU A 181 29.80 37.46 29.88
N LYS A 182 28.80 36.56 29.88
CA LYS A 182 28.21 36.01 31.10
C LYS A 182 29.26 35.34 31.97
N LYS A 183 30.17 34.57 31.37
CA LYS A 183 31.26 33.90 32.10
C LYS A 183 32.23 34.91 32.71
N GLU A 184 32.59 35.95 31.98
CA GLU A 184 33.45 37.03 32.48
C GLU A 184 32.79 37.81 33.63
N LEU A 185 31.51 38.20 33.47
CA LEU A 185 30.74 38.88 34.50
C LEU A 185 30.57 38.01 35.75
N LEU A 186 30.36 36.70 35.59
CA LEU A 186 30.28 35.77 36.71
C LEU A 186 31.61 35.68 37.47
N GLN A 187 32.74 35.65 36.76
CA GLN A 187 34.06 35.70 37.39
C GLN A 187 34.29 37.02 38.15
N LYS A 188 33.93 38.16 37.56
CA LYS A 188 33.99 39.47 38.22
C LYS A 188 33.12 39.52 39.47
N LYS A 189 31.89 39.01 39.40
CA LYS A 189 30.96 38.89 40.54
C LYS A 189 31.57 38.06 41.67
N LEU A 190 32.14 36.89 41.34
CA LEU A 190 32.77 36.02 42.34
C LEU A 190 33.97 36.68 43.00
N LYS A 191 34.79 37.40 42.23
CA LYS A 191 35.95 38.13 42.75
C LYS A 191 35.51 39.25 43.71
N LEU A 192 34.57 40.09 43.29
CA LEU A 192 34.04 41.18 44.11
C LEU A 192 33.33 40.65 45.37
N SER A 193 32.62 39.52 45.28
CA SER A 193 32.00 38.88 46.45
C SER A 193 33.06 38.50 47.48
N LYS A 194 34.14 37.83 47.06
CA LYS A 194 35.25 37.47 47.96
C LYS A 194 35.92 38.70 48.58
N GLU A 195 36.19 39.73 47.77
CA GLU A 195 36.77 40.99 48.28
C GLU A 195 35.84 41.68 49.31
N ASN A 196 34.52 41.58 49.12
CA ASN A 196 33.54 42.12 50.06
C ASN A 196 33.52 41.30 51.36
N ASP A 197 33.52 39.96 51.27
CA ASP A 197 33.57 39.06 52.44
C ASP A 197 34.86 39.27 53.25
N GLU A 198 36.00 39.47 52.59
CA GLU A 198 37.28 39.79 53.24
C GLU A 198 37.26 41.15 53.93
N LYS A 199 36.71 42.19 53.27
CA LYS A 199 36.58 43.53 53.85
C LYS A 199 35.64 43.52 55.04
N LYS A 200 34.52 42.80 54.94
CA LYS A 200 33.58 42.60 56.05
C LYS A 200 34.25 41.93 57.24
N SER A 201 34.98 40.84 57.00
CA SER A 201 35.75 40.15 58.05
C SER A 201 36.79 41.05 58.73
N LYS A 202 37.47 41.91 57.96
CA LYS A 202 38.41 42.91 58.49
C LYS A 202 37.71 44.00 59.32
N LEU A 203 36.53 44.42 58.87
CA LEU A 203 35.72 45.42 59.57
C LEU A 203 35.21 44.86 60.90
N ASP A 204 34.71 43.62 60.91
CA ASP A 204 34.28 42.89 62.11
C ASP A 204 35.45 42.72 63.11
N GLU A 205 36.68 42.47 62.62
CA GLU A 205 37.87 42.41 63.48
C GLU A 205 38.26 43.78 64.05
N LEU A 206 38.20 44.84 63.23
CA LEU A 206 38.47 46.21 63.68
C LEU A 206 37.43 46.67 64.71
N GLU A 207 36.16 46.33 64.52
CA GLU A 207 35.08 46.59 65.49
C GLU A 207 35.39 45.93 66.84
N LYS A 208 35.78 44.64 66.85
CA LYS A 208 36.22 43.94 68.07
C LYS A 208 37.45 44.58 68.71
N GLN A 209 38.39 45.11 67.93
CA GLN A 209 39.56 45.82 68.46
C GLN A 209 39.18 47.16 69.07
N LEU A 210 38.28 47.90 68.43
CA LEU A 210 37.77 49.18 68.92
C LEU A 210 36.98 49.00 70.22
N ASP A 211 36.11 47.99 70.31
CA ASP A 211 35.38 47.67 71.54
C ASP A 211 36.34 47.39 72.70
N ARG A 212 37.39 46.60 72.46
CA ARG A 212 38.46 46.34 73.44
C ARG A 212 39.16 47.64 73.84
N PHE A 213 39.47 48.52 72.89
CA PHE A 213 40.09 49.81 73.17
C PHE A 213 39.17 50.72 74.00
N VAL A 214 37.87 50.78 73.70
CA VAL A 214 36.90 51.59 74.46
C VAL A 214 36.76 51.07 75.90
N VAL A 215 36.72 49.75 76.10
CA VAL A 215 36.68 49.15 77.45
C VAL A 215 37.94 49.51 78.23
N THR A 216 39.13 49.29 77.66
CA THR A 216 40.40 49.64 78.33
C THR A 216 40.56 51.14 78.59
N ALA A 217 40.14 52.00 77.65
CA ALA A 217 40.16 53.45 77.83
C ALA A 217 39.22 53.90 78.95
N LYS A 218 38.00 53.33 79.05
CA LYS A 218 37.07 53.58 80.17
C LYS A 218 37.66 53.15 81.51
N GLU A 219 38.34 52.01 81.56
CA GLU A 219 39.03 51.55 82.78
C GLU A 219 40.13 52.52 83.21
N ILE A 220 40.94 53.02 82.27
CA ILE A 220 41.98 54.02 82.54
C ILE A 220 41.35 55.34 83.01
N GLN A 221 40.29 55.81 82.34
CA GLN A 221 39.57 57.02 82.74
C GLN A 221 39.02 56.90 84.17
N SER A 222 38.45 55.76 84.54
CA SER A 222 37.98 55.52 85.91
C SER A 222 39.14 55.53 86.92
N LYS A 223 40.31 54.98 86.57
CA LYS A 223 41.49 55.03 87.43
C LYS A 223 42.04 56.45 87.61
N MET A 224 42.05 57.27 86.55
CA MET A 224 42.52 58.65 86.59
C MET A 224 41.53 59.58 87.31
N ALA A 225 40.22 59.36 87.15
CA ALA A 225 39.18 60.10 87.87
C ALA A 225 39.19 59.82 89.39
N ASN A 226 39.66 58.63 89.80
CA ASN A 226 39.83 58.25 91.21
C ASN A 226 41.17 58.73 91.83
N GLN A 227 42.00 59.47 91.08
CA GLN A 227 43.28 60.03 91.56
C GLN A 227 43.23 61.56 91.80
N VAL A 228 42.05 62.17 91.71
CA VAL A 228 41.75 63.54 92.17
C VAL A 228 40.81 63.44 93.37
#